data_AF-A0A7V9PPY7-F1
#
_entry.id   AF-A0A7V9PPY7-F1
#
_cell.length_a   1.000
_cell.length_b   1.000
_cell.length_c   1.000
_cell.angle_alpha   90.00
_cell.angle_beta   90.00
_cell.angle_gamma   90.00
#
_symmetry.space_group_name_H-M   'P 1'
#
loop_
_entity.id
_entity.type
_entity.pdbx_description
1 polymer ?
#
loop_
_entity_poly.entity_id
_entity_poly.type
_entity_poly.pdbx_seq_one_letter_code
_entity_poly.pdbx_strand_id
1 'polypeptide(L)' 'MSTLARPPERASALAEIEARERTAWRAYRDELGDLSGREYEEREPASWAQLQAMLDELEAKRRLVTDDGRAHGTIALP' A
#
# COMPACT_ATOMS: atom_id res chain seq x y z
N MET A 1 -18.84 -2.35 16.47
CA MET A 1 -18.65 -0.87 16.52
C MET A 1 -17.68 -0.49 15.42
N SER A 2 -18.16 -0.28 14.18
CA SER A 2 -17.33 0.34 13.15
C SER A 2 -17.40 1.85 13.36
N THR A 3 -16.37 2.40 13.99
CA THR A 3 -16.18 3.84 14.06
C THR A 3 -15.74 4.27 12.67
N LEU A 4 -16.70 4.73 11.85
CA LEU A 4 -16.43 5.37 10.56
C LEU A 4 -15.35 6.43 10.79
N ALA A 5 -14.13 6.21 10.32
CA ALA A 5 -13.08 7.22 10.41
C ALA A 5 -13.61 8.50 9.77
N ARG A 6 -13.50 9.64 10.46
CA ARG A 6 -14.02 10.90 9.94
C ARG A 6 -13.26 11.29 8.66
N PRO A 7 -13.83 12.09 7.75
CA PRO A 7 -13.15 12.53 6.52
C PRO A 7 -11.70 13.03 6.71
N PRO A 8 -11.35 13.85 7.73
CA PRO A 8 -9.94 14.24 7.97
C PRO A 8 -9.06 13.07 8.45
N GLU A 9 -9.60 12.11 9.19
CA GLU A 9 -8.90 10.90 9.63
C GLU A 9 -8.62 9.98 8.43
N ARG A 10 -9.59 9.84 7.50
CA ARG A 10 -9.40 9.11 6.24
C ARG A 10 -8.34 9.76 5.36
N ALA A 11 -8.38 11.09 5.21
CA ALA A 11 -7.39 11.83 4.42
C ALA A 11 -5.97 11.68 5.01
N SER A 12 -5.85 11.71 6.34
CA SER A 12 -4.57 11.48 7.03
C SER A 12 -4.07 10.04 6.81
N ALA A 13 -4.96 9.05 6.93
CA ALA A 13 -4.62 7.64 6.69
C ALA A 13 -4.18 7.38 5.23
N LEU A 14 -4.84 8.00 4.25
CA LEU A 14 -4.43 7.92 2.84
C LEU A 14 -3.05 8.57 2.61
N ALA A 15 -2.79 9.74 3.21
CA ALA A 15 -1.50 10.40 3.11
C ALA A 15 -0.37 9.57 3.74
N GLU A 16 -0.63 8.88 4.85
CA GLU A 16 0.32 7.94 5.45
C GLU A 16 0.60 6.74 4.56
N ILE A 17 -0.43 6.17 3.92
CA ILE A 17 -0.28 5.07 2.96
C ILE A 17 0.62 5.51 1.79
N GLU A 18 0.36 6.69 1.21
CA GLU A 18 1.18 7.23 0.12
C GLU A 18 2.62 7.51 0.55
N ALA A 19 2.84 7.99 1.78
CA ALA A 19 4.18 8.20 2.32
C ALA A 19 4.95 6.88 2.46
N ARG A 20 4.29 5.83 2.92
CA ARG A 20 4.86 4.48 3.02
C ARG A 20 5.16 3.88 1.65
N GLU A 21 4.28 4.07 0.67
CA GLU A 21 4.49 3.65 -0.71
C GLU A 21 5.75 4.29 -1.30
N ARG A 22 5.90 5.62 -1.16
CA ARG A 22 7.12 6.33 -1.57
C ARG A 22 8.38 5.81 -0.87
N THR A 23 8.25 5.46 0.40
CA THR A 23 9.36 4.91 1.21
C THR A 23 9.77 3.53 0.71
N ALA A 24 8.81 2.65 0.42
CA ALA A 24 9.08 1.31 -0.13
C ALA A 24 9.81 1.39 -1.47
N TRP A 25 9.36 2.27 -2.38
CA TRP A 25 10.04 2.53 -3.65
C TRP A 25 11.42 3.14 -3.51
N ARG A 26 11.66 3.98 -2.49
CA ARG A 26 12.99 4.48 -2.19
C ARG A 26 13.88 3.35 -1.69
N ALA A 27 13.43 2.54 -0.74
CA ALA A 27 14.18 1.42 -0.19
C ALA A 27 14.60 0.42 -1.29
N TYR A 28 13.67 0.05 -2.18
CA TYR A 28 13.96 -0.79 -3.35
C TYR A 28 15.07 -0.22 -4.23
N ARG A 29 15.02 1.09 -4.54
CA ARG A 29 16.02 1.75 -5.38
C ARG A 29 17.36 1.90 -4.66
N ASP A 30 17.34 2.22 -3.37
CA ASP A 30 18.55 2.39 -2.57
C ASP A 30 19.29 1.05 -2.41
N GLU A 31 18.56 -0.06 -2.27
CA GLU A 31 19.12 -1.41 -2.17
C GLU A 31 19.81 -1.86 -3.47
N LEU A 32 19.25 -1.50 -4.62
CA LEU A 32 19.76 -1.90 -5.93
C LEU A 32 20.71 -0.89 -6.57
N GLY A 33 20.69 0.37 -6.13
CA GLY A 33 21.35 1.50 -6.80
C GLY A 33 22.87 1.38 -6.91
N ASP A 34 23.49 0.70 -5.95
CA ASP A 34 24.94 0.45 -5.92
C ASP A 34 25.33 -0.92 -6.51
N LEU A 35 24.35 -1.75 -6.89
CA LEU A 35 24.59 -3.09 -7.41
C LEU A 35 24.75 -3.07 -8.93
N SER A 36 25.61 -3.95 -9.44
CA SER A 36 25.80 -4.10 -10.88
C SER A 36 26.06 -5.56 -11.27
N GLY A 37 25.75 -5.89 -12.53
CA GLY A 37 25.97 -7.22 -13.09
C GLY A 37 25.31 -8.33 -12.26
N ARG A 38 26.10 -9.36 -11.91
CA ARG A 38 25.60 -10.54 -11.17
C ARG A 38 24.99 -10.18 -9.81
N GLU A 39 25.54 -9.20 -9.09
CA GLU A 39 25.02 -8.82 -7.77
C GLU A 39 23.60 -8.24 -7.88
N TYR A 40 23.33 -7.47 -8.93
CA TYR A 40 22.00 -6.97 -9.24
C TYR A 40 21.06 -8.13 -9.60
N GLU A 41 21.48 -9.03 -10.49
CA GLU A 41 20.69 -10.18 -10.94
C GLU A 41 20.28 -11.11 -9.78
N GLU A 42 21.16 -11.29 -8.80
CA GLU A 42 20.89 -12.14 -7.63
C GLU A 42 19.96 -11.47 -6.60
N ARG A 43 20.03 -10.14 -6.46
CA ARG A 43 19.32 -9.39 -5.43
C ARG A 43 17.95 -8.89 -5.87
N GLU A 44 17.85 -8.41 -7.12
CA GLU A 44 16.64 -7.78 -7.64
C GLU A 44 15.38 -8.62 -7.45
N PRO A 45 15.37 -9.95 -7.70
CA PRO A 45 14.14 -10.73 -7.55
C PRO A 45 13.60 -10.74 -6.12
N ALA A 46 14.50 -10.79 -5.12
CA ALA A 46 14.12 -10.79 -3.72
C ALA A 46 13.64 -9.39 -3.28
N SER A 47 14.37 -8.34 -3.65
CA SER A 47 14.01 -6.95 -3.36
C SER A 47 12.69 -6.57 -4.04
N TRP A 48 12.45 -7.08 -5.26
CA TRP A 48 11.20 -6.90 -5.98
C TRP A 48 10.03 -7.61 -5.29
N ALA A 49 10.21 -8.86 -4.88
CA ALA A 49 9.17 -9.59 -4.14
C ALA A 49 8.78 -8.90 -2.83
N GLN A 50 9.77 -8.35 -2.11
CA GLN A 50 9.53 -7.57 -0.89
C GLN A 50 8.75 -6.28 -1.18
N LEU A 51 9.13 -5.54 -2.22
CA LEU A 51 8.39 -4.35 -2.64
C LEU A 51 6.94 -4.68 -2.97
N GLN A 52 6.70 -5.72 -3.79
CA GLN A 52 5.35 -6.15 -4.16
C GLN A 52 4.50 -6.49 -2.93
N ALA A 53 5.04 -7.28 -1.99
CA ALA A 53 4.33 -7.62 -0.76
C ALA A 53 3.94 -6.38 0.06
N MET A 54 4.83 -5.40 0.17
CA MET A 54 4.53 -4.13 0.85
C MET A 54 3.45 -3.33 0.12
N LEU A 55 3.50 -3.27 -1.20
CA LEU A 55 2.49 -2.56 -2.00
C LEU A 55 1.11 -3.20 -1.88
N ASP A 56 1.04 -4.54 -1.89
CA ASP A 56 -0.21 -5.27 -1.70
C ASP A 56 -0.85 -5.00 -0.33
N GLU A 57 -0.03 -4.96 0.75
CA GLU A 57 -0.53 -4.59 2.08
C GLU A 57 -1.06 -3.15 2.13
N LEU A 58 -0.35 -2.22 1.50
CA LEU A 58 -0.75 -0.81 1.46
C LEU A 58 -2.03 -0.62 0.67
N GLU A 59 -2.19 -1.34 -0.43
CA GLU A 59 -3.42 -1.35 -1.23
C GLU A 59 -4.60 -1.96 -0.46
N ALA A 60 -4.38 -3.05 0.29
CA ALA A 60 -5.40 -3.60 1.18
C ALA A 60 -5.83 -2.57 2.24
N LYS A 61 -4.88 -1.87 2.86
CA LYS A 61 -5.17 -0.78 3.83
C LYS A 61 -5.93 0.37 3.16
N ARG A 62 -5.54 0.76 1.94
CA ARG A 62 -6.21 1.81 1.16
C ARG A 62 -7.67 1.45 0.94
N ARG A 63 -7.96 0.22 0.52
CA ARG A 63 -9.33 -0.29 0.33
C ARG A 63 -10.15 -0.20 1.61
N LEU A 64 -9.59 -0.59 2.76
CA LEU A 64 -10.28 -0.47 4.04
C LEU A 64 -10.63 0.99 4.39
N VAL A 65 -9.74 1.94 4.08
CA VAL A 65 -9.99 3.38 4.32
C VAL A 65 -11.03 3.97 3.36
N THR A 66 -11.08 3.49 2.11
CA THR A 66 -11.96 4.01 1.06
C THR A 66 -13.33 3.33 0.97
N ASP A 67 -13.41 2.02 1.24
CA ASP A 67 -14.62 1.20 1.06
C ASP A 67 -15.58 1.28 2.26
N ASP A 68 -15.14 1.90 3.35
CA ASP A 68 -15.88 2.23 4.57
C ASP A 68 -17.05 3.23 4.34
N GLY A 69 -17.49 3.40 3.08
CA GLY A 69 -18.64 4.22 2.66
C GLY A 69 -19.56 3.54 1.63
N ARG A 70 -19.31 2.29 1.20
CA ARG A 70 -20.12 1.60 0.17
C ARG A 70 -20.99 0.45 0.68
N ALA A 71 -20.86 0.07 1.95
CA ALA A 71 -21.57 -1.08 2.54
C ALA A 71 -22.98 -0.76 3.12
N HIS A 72 -23.69 0.25 2.63
CA HIS A 72 -25.09 0.54 3.02
C HIS A 72 -25.96 0.95 1.83
N GLY A 73 -26.16 0.04 0.86
CA GLY A 73 -26.98 0.38 -0.30
C GLY A 73 -27.46 -0.77 -1.18
N THR A 74 -27.62 -1.99 -0.65
CA THR A 74 -28.35 -3.04 -1.39
C THR A 74 -29.22 -3.85 -0.45
N ILE A 75 -30.26 -3.23 0.09
CA ILE A 75 -31.50 -3.96 0.37
C ILE A 75 -32.46 -3.58 -0.75
N ALA A 76 -32.55 -4.46 -1.74
CA ALA A 76 -33.67 -4.49 -2.66
C ALA A 76 -34.30 -5.88 -2.54
N LEU A 77 -35.29 -5.99 -1.66
CA LEU A 77 -36.44 -6.88 -1.76
C LEU A 77 -37.62 -5.95 -2.06
N PRO A 78 -38.58 -6.31 -2.94
CA PRO A 78 -39.30 -7.58 -2.91
C PRO A 78 -38.95 -8.58 -4.03
#